data_AF-A0A8J8KK86-F1
#
_entry.id   AF-A0A8J8KK86-F1
#
_cell.length_a   1.000
_cell.length_b   1.000
_cell.length_c   1.000
_cell.angle_alpha   90.00
_cell.angle_beta   90.00
_cell.angle_gamma   90.00
#
_symmetry.space_group_name_H-M   'P 1'
#
loop_
_entity.id
_entity.type
_entity.pdbx_description
1 polymer ?
#
loop_
_entity_poly.entity_id
_entity_poly.type
_entity_poly.pdbx_seq_one_letter_code
_entity_poly.pdbx_strand_id
1 'polypeptide(L)'
;MAYMKDSTGRRLDSIAVPAATEVLPKWKASTTYAANDLALSPTGDVIAAKAGFTSGTVFDSSKWRTIVPADPFRYDSTRLVQWRAAVAQVATRPARLVVVGDSIWEGYGASAAAKRDIEILRDRLRQRLQPAGVAGGEGYVPAFYVSTTMPQRLSGTTGVLTQRTDLAGLGQRVGIIGVGGSIRTMTFTGTGLDIYYTQGSPAGTFTYAIDGGAATSVNSNNATLKGGLIAQVRGLSAGSHTLTLTATTGGNGMYFEGVEVYNGDEAAGIHVLDGSHSGWQSDDFATGGTTAPGLWYDSLNASAPDLVLISLGVNDWRSGSQTRLTSAQTKSNLQTLIANIRSKVTSAPSIGLMIPYSVADPGSTPEAWPNYRKAIHDVAQADGKCALIDLDAVAAGGFVGTTDPYALNYGTDYIHPNDKLHAMLGTAVANVLLSA
;
A
#
# COMPACT_ATOMS: atom_id res chain seq x y z
N MET A 1 21.12 16.45 -17.25
CA MET A 1 20.58 15.51 -16.24
C MET A 1 21.73 15.02 -15.39
N ALA A 2 21.82 15.47 -14.14
CA ALA A 2 22.89 15.06 -13.22
C ALA A 2 22.39 13.86 -12.40
N TYR A 3 23.03 12.71 -12.56
CA TYR A 3 22.70 11.48 -11.83
C TYR A 3 23.13 11.60 -10.37
N MET A 4 22.27 11.18 -9.43
CA MET A 4 22.63 11.12 -8.00
C MET A 4 23.71 10.06 -7.79
N LYS A 5 24.82 10.48 -7.17
CA LYS A 5 25.93 9.64 -6.73
C LYS A 5 25.86 9.53 -5.22
N ASP A 6 26.30 8.42 -4.64
CA ASP A 6 26.48 8.36 -3.20
C ASP A 6 27.60 9.30 -2.72
N SER A 7 27.79 9.42 -1.41
CA SER A 7 28.83 10.24 -0.78
C SER A 7 30.26 9.82 -1.17
N THR A 8 30.44 8.71 -1.89
CA THR A 8 31.71 8.22 -2.42
C THR A 8 31.84 8.35 -3.94
N GLY A 9 30.85 8.95 -4.61
CA GLY A 9 30.87 9.18 -6.05
C GLY A 9 30.49 7.96 -6.91
N ARG A 10 30.00 6.86 -6.31
CA ARG A 10 29.54 5.68 -7.06
C ARG A 10 28.17 5.93 -7.66
N ARG A 11 27.95 5.36 -8.85
CA ARG A 11 26.63 5.28 -9.46
C ARG A 11 25.81 4.23 -8.72
N LEU A 12 24.58 4.59 -8.37
CA LEU A 12 23.65 3.74 -7.60
C LEU A 12 23.08 2.55 -8.40
N ASP A 13 23.62 2.26 -9.58
CA ASP A 13 23.26 1.12 -10.44
C ASP A 13 24.13 -0.13 -10.20
N SER A 14 25.20 -0.04 -9.38
CA SER A 14 26.19 -1.12 -9.24
C SER A 14 26.17 -1.89 -7.90
N ILE A 15 25.14 -1.76 -7.06
CA ILE A 15 25.04 -2.50 -5.80
C ILE A 15 24.30 -3.82 -6.05
N ALA A 16 24.98 -4.94 -5.83
CA ALA A 16 24.38 -6.28 -5.87
C ALA A 16 23.35 -6.42 -4.73
N VAL A 17 22.17 -6.91 -5.10
CA VAL A 17 20.96 -6.91 -4.28
C VAL A 17 20.79 -8.30 -3.66
N PRO A 18 20.55 -8.43 -2.34
CA PRO A 18 20.11 -9.70 -1.75
C PRO A 18 18.76 -10.12 -2.33
N ALA A 19 18.61 -11.39 -2.68
CA ALA A 19 17.43 -11.92 -3.35
C ALA A 19 16.17 -11.89 -2.45
N ALA A 20 15.43 -10.77 -2.46
CA ALA A 20 13.99 -10.82 -2.31
C ALA A 20 13.42 -11.31 -3.66
N THR A 21 12.54 -12.31 -3.63
CA THR A 21 11.99 -12.99 -4.81
C THR A 21 11.38 -12.00 -5.81
N GLU A 22 12.15 -11.64 -6.83
CA GLU A 22 11.69 -10.75 -7.89
C GLU A 22 10.63 -11.48 -8.71
N VAL A 23 9.36 -11.10 -8.53
CA VAL A 23 8.21 -11.75 -9.18
C VAL A 23 8.24 -11.55 -10.70
N LEU A 24 8.91 -10.49 -11.19
CA LEU A 24 9.29 -10.32 -12.59
C LEU A 24 10.80 -10.53 -12.75
N PRO A 25 11.26 -11.44 -13.63
CA PRO A 25 12.68 -11.64 -13.81
C PRO A 25 13.32 -10.40 -14.47
N LYS A 26 14.50 -10.00 -13.99
CA LYS A 26 15.36 -9.10 -14.76
C LYS A 26 15.69 -9.71 -16.12
N TRP A 27 15.79 -8.87 -17.13
CA TRP A 27 16.35 -9.24 -18.42
C TRP A 27 17.74 -9.85 -18.23
N LYS A 28 17.99 -10.95 -18.94
CA LYS A 28 19.25 -11.68 -18.93
C LYS A 28 19.75 -11.85 -20.36
N ALA A 29 21.07 -11.73 -20.53
CA ALA A 29 21.74 -12.07 -21.77
C ALA A 29 21.64 -13.56 -22.07
N SER A 30 21.72 -13.93 -23.35
CA SER A 30 21.75 -15.33 -23.82
C SER A 30 20.62 -16.20 -23.28
N THR A 31 19.44 -15.60 -23.05
CA THR A 31 18.28 -16.25 -22.45
C THR A 31 17.17 -16.33 -23.48
N THR A 32 16.53 -17.50 -23.59
CA THR A 32 15.36 -17.69 -24.46
C THR A 32 14.12 -17.13 -23.80
N TYR A 33 13.43 -16.25 -24.51
CA TYR A 33 12.14 -15.67 -24.16
C TYR A 33 11.10 -16.14 -25.15
N ALA A 34 9.95 -16.61 -24.66
CA ALA A 34 8.76 -16.84 -25.47
C ALA A 34 8.08 -15.51 -25.81
N ALA A 35 7.21 -15.52 -26.80
CA ALA A 35 6.36 -14.37 -27.09
C ALA A 35 5.54 -14.01 -25.84
N ASN A 36 5.47 -12.72 -25.53
CA ASN A 36 4.79 -12.17 -24.36
C ASN A 36 5.44 -12.46 -23.00
N ASP A 37 6.61 -13.10 -22.96
CA ASP A 37 7.37 -13.18 -21.70
C ASP A 37 7.67 -11.80 -21.15
N LEU A 38 7.41 -11.63 -19.85
CA LEU A 38 7.63 -10.38 -19.13
C LEU A 38 9.03 -10.37 -18.49
N ALA A 39 9.68 -9.22 -18.53
CA ALA A 39 10.93 -8.99 -17.85
C ALA A 39 11.06 -7.52 -17.41
N LEU A 40 12.07 -7.24 -16.58
CA LEU A 40 12.52 -5.87 -16.32
C LEU A 40 13.71 -5.55 -17.22
N SER A 41 13.62 -4.48 -17.98
CA SER A 41 14.74 -3.95 -18.75
C SER A 41 15.90 -3.50 -17.83
N PRO A 42 17.11 -3.31 -18.37
CA PRO A 42 18.22 -2.71 -17.61
C PRO A 42 17.90 -1.32 -17.02
N THR A 43 16.98 -0.59 -17.65
CA THR A 43 16.49 0.73 -17.21
C THR A 43 15.37 0.64 -16.17
N GLY A 44 14.88 -0.57 -15.87
CA GLY A 44 13.80 -0.80 -14.89
C GLY A 44 12.38 -0.74 -15.48
N ASP A 45 12.24 -0.51 -16.79
CA ASP A 45 10.96 -0.61 -17.50
C ASP A 45 10.43 -2.06 -17.46
N VAL A 46 9.13 -2.23 -17.25
CA VAL A 46 8.45 -3.51 -17.48
C VAL A 46 8.27 -3.68 -18.98
N ILE A 47 8.79 -4.77 -19.51
CA ILE A 47 8.81 -5.07 -20.95
C ILE A 47 8.22 -6.45 -21.23
N ALA A 48 7.66 -6.64 -22.42
CA ALA A 48 7.22 -7.93 -22.92
C ALA A 48 7.88 -8.26 -24.25
N ALA A 49 8.28 -9.52 -24.44
CA ALA A 49 8.85 -10.00 -25.69
C ALA A 49 7.82 -9.90 -26.82
N LYS A 50 8.19 -9.29 -27.96
CA LYS A 50 7.28 -9.15 -29.12
C LYS A 50 6.99 -10.48 -29.82
N ALA A 51 7.95 -11.40 -29.79
CA ALA A 51 7.90 -12.74 -30.35
C ALA A 51 8.85 -13.66 -29.56
N GLY A 52 8.89 -14.95 -29.86
CA GLY A 52 9.90 -15.84 -29.29
C GLY A 52 11.29 -15.54 -29.85
N PHE A 53 12.31 -15.41 -28.99
CA PHE A 53 13.71 -15.20 -29.39
C PHE A 53 14.70 -15.54 -28.26
N THR A 54 15.98 -15.70 -28.61
CA THR A 54 17.07 -15.74 -27.63
C THR A 54 17.75 -14.38 -27.58
N SER A 55 17.86 -13.79 -26.38
CA SER A 55 18.50 -12.49 -26.20
C SER A 55 19.99 -12.52 -26.54
N GLY A 56 20.50 -11.42 -27.09
CA GLY A 56 21.93 -11.23 -27.30
C GLY A 56 22.68 -10.95 -25.99
N THR A 57 23.95 -10.60 -26.11
CA THR A 57 24.79 -10.18 -24.96
C THR A 57 24.46 -8.77 -24.47
N VAL A 58 23.75 -7.98 -25.28
CA VAL A 58 23.30 -6.62 -24.97
C VAL A 58 21.79 -6.54 -25.14
N PHE A 59 21.14 -5.71 -24.33
CA PHE A 59 19.71 -5.45 -24.42
C PHE A 59 19.35 -4.77 -25.75
N ASP A 60 18.49 -5.41 -26.54
CA ASP A 60 17.97 -4.89 -27.80
C ASP A 60 16.49 -4.53 -27.64
N SER A 61 16.21 -3.24 -27.42
CA SER A 61 14.85 -2.72 -27.23
C SER A 61 13.92 -2.98 -28.43
N SER A 62 14.46 -3.25 -29.62
CA SER A 62 13.63 -3.55 -30.80
C SER A 62 12.84 -4.86 -30.65
N LYS A 63 13.34 -5.81 -29.85
CA LYS A 63 12.69 -7.10 -29.56
C LYS A 63 11.59 -7.03 -28.50
N TRP A 64 11.49 -5.89 -27.82
CA TRP A 64 10.60 -5.71 -26.67
C TRP A 64 9.56 -4.63 -26.94
N ARG A 65 8.37 -4.81 -26.37
CA ARG A 65 7.41 -3.72 -26.18
C ARG A 65 7.49 -3.28 -24.72
N THR A 66 7.57 -1.97 -24.50
CA THR A 66 7.45 -1.40 -23.16
C THR A 66 6.01 -1.51 -22.73
N ILE A 67 5.78 -2.26 -21.67
CA ILE A 67 4.45 -2.46 -21.07
C ILE A 67 4.22 -1.41 -20.01
N VAL A 68 5.22 -1.13 -19.17
CA VAL A 68 5.21 0.01 -18.24
C VAL A 68 6.57 0.68 -18.28
N PRO A 69 6.69 1.92 -18.78
CA PRO A 69 7.96 2.63 -18.72
C PRO A 69 8.29 2.98 -17.26
N ALA A 70 9.56 3.21 -16.98
CA ALA A 70 10.04 3.72 -15.69
C ALA A 70 9.48 5.11 -15.36
N ASP A 71 9.03 5.84 -16.38
CA ASP A 71 8.30 7.10 -16.26
C ASP A 71 6.97 7.03 -17.05
N PRO A 72 5.86 6.57 -16.45
CA PRO A 72 4.56 6.32 -17.10
C PRO A 72 3.80 7.53 -17.67
N PHE A 73 4.45 8.69 -17.90
CA PHE A 73 3.93 9.84 -18.66
C PHE A 73 2.49 10.29 -18.33
N ARG A 74 2.36 11.01 -17.21
CA ARG A 74 1.69 12.33 -17.02
C ARG A 74 2.01 12.82 -15.62
N TYR A 75 3.25 12.54 -15.24
CA TYR A 75 3.71 12.63 -13.89
C TYR A 75 4.22 14.04 -13.65
N ASP A 76 3.42 14.85 -12.97
CA ASP A 76 3.95 16.07 -12.37
C ASP A 76 4.60 15.72 -11.03
N SER A 77 5.73 15.02 -11.11
CA SER A 77 6.57 14.64 -9.98
C SER A 77 6.98 15.82 -9.12
N THR A 78 7.01 17.02 -9.74
CA THR A 78 7.34 18.26 -9.07
C THR A 78 6.39 18.60 -7.92
N ARG A 79 5.20 17.98 -7.92
CA ARG A 79 4.19 18.11 -6.87
C ARG A 79 4.44 17.21 -5.65
N LEU A 80 5.39 16.27 -5.71
CA LEU A 80 5.77 15.41 -4.59
C LEU A 80 6.79 16.06 -3.64
N VAL A 81 6.63 17.36 -3.35
CA VAL A 81 7.63 18.15 -2.60
C VAL A 81 7.92 17.58 -1.21
N GLN A 82 6.90 17.21 -0.43
CA GLN A 82 7.08 16.71 0.94
C GLN A 82 7.72 15.32 0.95
N TRP A 83 7.24 14.44 0.08
CA TRP A 83 7.88 13.14 -0.17
C TRP A 83 9.37 13.27 -0.50
N ARG A 84 9.75 14.17 -1.42
CA ARG A 84 11.17 14.39 -1.77
C ARG A 84 11.98 14.90 -0.60
N ALA A 85 11.43 15.85 0.16
CA ALA A 85 12.09 16.37 1.36
C ALA A 85 12.30 15.26 2.40
N ALA A 86 11.36 14.33 2.52
CA ALA A 86 11.48 13.15 3.37
C ALA A 86 12.53 12.16 2.89
N VAL A 87 12.50 11.83 1.60
CA VAL A 87 13.49 10.96 0.96
C VAL A 87 14.91 11.51 1.15
N ALA A 88 15.09 12.83 1.06
CA ALA A 88 16.40 13.46 1.29
C ALA A 88 16.91 13.32 2.75
N GLN A 89 16.05 12.97 3.70
CA GLN A 89 16.36 12.87 5.13
C GLN A 89 16.24 11.44 5.68
N VAL A 90 16.10 10.42 4.81
CA VAL A 90 15.90 9.01 5.19
C VAL A 90 16.96 8.45 6.12
N ALA A 91 18.17 9.02 6.16
CA ALA A 91 19.21 8.59 7.09
C ALA A 91 18.94 8.98 8.56
N THR A 92 18.07 9.95 8.81
CA THR A 92 17.87 10.57 10.13
C THR A 92 16.39 10.69 10.53
N ARG A 93 15.47 10.40 9.62
CA ARG A 93 14.04 10.22 9.91
C ARG A 93 13.42 9.27 8.89
N PRO A 94 12.34 8.57 9.22
CA PRO A 94 11.58 7.82 8.22
C PRO A 94 10.97 8.73 7.14
N ALA A 95 10.93 8.24 5.90
CA ALA A 95 10.04 8.75 4.86
C ALA A 95 8.85 7.80 4.70
N ARG A 96 7.64 8.33 4.88
CA ARG A 96 6.44 7.54 5.15
C ARG A 96 5.41 7.71 4.05
N LEU A 97 5.06 6.60 3.39
CA LEU A 97 4.05 6.52 2.35
C LEU A 97 2.84 5.73 2.87
N VAL A 98 1.65 6.31 2.85
CA VAL A 98 0.39 5.60 3.09
C VAL A 98 -0.33 5.39 1.76
N VAL A 99 -0.71 4.15 1.46
CA VAL A 99 -1.54 3.83 0.30
C VAL A 99 -3.01 3.77 0.73
N VAL A 100 -3.84 4.61 0.12
CA VAL A 100 -5.30 4.57 0.24
C VAL A 100 -5.83 3.94 -1.04
N GLY A 101 -6.08 2.64 -1.00
CA GLY A 101 -6.51 1.86 -2.16
C GLY A 101 -7.69 0.95 -1.87
N ASP A 102 -8.01 0.13 -2.87
CA ASP A 102 -9.09 -0.84 -2.81
C ASP A 102 -8.55 -2.29 -2.72
N SER A 103 -9.29 -3.27 -3.26
CA SER A 103 -8.89 -4.68 -3.24
C SER A 103 -7.60 -4.94 -4.00
N ILE A 104 -7.26 -4.12 -4.99
CA ILE A 104 -6.01 -4.24 -5.74
C ILE A 104 -4.84 -4.03 -4.77
N TRP A 105 -4.82 -2.90 -4.07
CA TRP A 105 -3.72 -2.55 -3.15
C TRP A 105 -3.78 -3.23 -1.79
N GLU A 106 -4.92 -3.82 -1.40
CA GLU A 106 -4.95 -4.74 -0.27
C GLU A 106 -4.31 -6.10 -0.60
N GLY A 107 -4.12 -6.40 -1.89
CA GLY A 107 -3.44 -7.62 -2.35
C GLY A 107 -4.35 -8.72 -2.88
N TYR A 108 -5.59 -8.43 -3.24
CA TYR A 108 -6.48 -9.45 -3.80
C TYR A 108 -5.84 -10.10 -5.03
N GLY A 109 -5.83 -11.43 -5.04
CA GLY A 109 -5.24 -12.24 -6.11
C GLY A 109 -3.72 -12.48 -6.01
N ALA A 110 -3.02 -11.84 -5.07
CA ALA A 110 -1.64 -12.22 -4.73
C ALA A 110 -1.63 -13.55 -3.98
N SER A 111 -0.64 -14.40 -4.27
CA SER A 111 -0.49 -15.71 -3.63
C SER A 111 0.24 -15.67 -2.28
N ALA A 112 0.85 -14.53 -1.94
CA ALA A 112 1.53 -14.30 -0.66
C ALA A 112 1.65 -12.79 -0.40
N ALA A 113 1.78 -12.39 0.87
CA ALA A 113 1.96 -10.98 1.26
C ALA A 113 3.17 -10.33 0.56
N ALA A 114 4.31 -11.03 0.48
CA ALA A 114 5.51 -10.53 -0.21
C ALA A 114 5.33 -10.31 -1.73
N LYS A 115 4.20 -10.75 -2.30
CA LYS A 115 3.89 -10.60 -3.72
C LYS A 115 2.80 -9.56 -3.99
N ARG A 116 2.25 -8.90 -2.97
CA ARG A 116 1.34 -7.77 -3.23
C ARG A 116 2.14 -6.59 -3.80
N ASP A 117 1.45 -5.78 -4.58
CA ASP A 117 1.96 -4.52 -5.10
C ASP A 117 2.55 -3.60 -4.02
N ILE A 118 1.95 -3.52 -2.83
CA ILE A 118 2.42 -2.67 -1.73
C ILE A 118 3.76 -3.13 -1.12
N GLU A 119 3.95 -4.44 -0.90
CA GLU A 119 5.26 -4.99 -0.48
C GLU A 119 6.32 -4.82 -1.57
N ILE A 120 5.94 -5.02 -2.83
CA ILE A 120 6.86 -4.85 -3.95
C ILE A 120 7.28 -3.38 -4.10
N LEU A 121 6.35 -2.45 -3.92
CA LEU A 121 6.63 -1.01 -3.85
C LEU A 121 7.61 -0.68 -2.72
N ARG A 122 7.33 -1.14 -1.50
CA ARG A 122 8.21 -0.97 -0.32
C ARG A 122 9.62 -1.46 -0.60
N ASP A 123 9.75 -2.70 -1.06
CA ASP A 123 11.05 -3.35 -1.23
C ASP A 123 11.88 -2.67 -2.32
N ARG A 124 11.25 -2.20 -3.40
CA ARG A 124 11.94 -1.43 -4.44
C ARG A 124 12.38 -0.05 -3.99
N LEU A 125 11.55 0.66 -3.23
CA LEU A 125 11.97 1.95 -2.66
C LEU A 125 13.15 1.74 -1.72
N ARG A 126 13.08 0.74 -0.84
CA ARG A 126 14.17 0.41 0.09
C ARG A 126 15.44 -0.01 -0.61
N GLN A 127 15.34 -0.82 -1.66
CA GLN A 127 16.50 -1.21 -2.47
C GLN A 127 17.31 0.00 -2.98
N ARG A 128 16.65 1.15 -3.19
CA ARG A 128 17.27 2.34 -3.75
C ARG A 128 17.56 3.44 -2.73
N LEU A 129 16.72 3.56 -1.71
CA LEU A 129 16.69 4.72 -0.81
C LEU A 129 16.96 4.34 0.66
N GLN A 130 16.94 3.05 1.02
CA GLN A 130 17.20 2.65 2.40
C GLN A 130 18.66 2.98 2.77
N PRO A 131 18.90 3.64 3.91
CA PRO A 131 20.26 3.92 4.36
C PRO A 131 21.07 2.64 4.56
N ALA A 132 22.38 2.72 4.30
CA ALA A 132 23.28 1.60 4.53
C ALA A 132 23.24 1.15 6.01
N GLY A 133 23.07 -0.15 6.24
CA GLY A 133 22.99 -0.72 7.59
C GLY A 133 21.59 -0.70 8.22
N VAL A 134 20.60 -0.08 7.59
CA VAL A 134 19.20 -0.11 8.04
C VAL A 134 18.48 -1.25 7.32
N ALA A 135 18.08 -2.30 8.05
CA ALA A 135 17.47 -3.49 7.45
C ALA A 135 16.04 -3.21 6.95
N GLY A 136 15.21 -2.59 7.78
CA GLY A 136 13.81 -2.30 7.47
C GLY A 136 12.86 -3.41 7.93
N GLY A 137 11.86 -3.07 8.75
CA GLY A 137 10.85 -4.02 9.21
C GLY A 137 9.80 -4.33 8.14
N GLU A 138 8.86 -5.25 8.38
CA GLU A 138 7.80 -5.53 7.40
C GLU A 138 6.83 -4.35 7.16
N GLY A 139 6.90 -3.29 7.98
CA GLY A 139 6.02 -2.13 7.84
C GLY A 139 4.66 -2.36 8.48
N TYR A 140 3.62 -1.73 7.94
CA TYR A 140 2.29 -1.78 8.54
C TYR A 140 1.53 -3.06 8.19
N VAL A 141 1.10 -3.77 9.22
CA VAL A 141 0.21 -4.93 9.16
C VAL A 141 -1.15 -4.51 9.73
N PRO A 142 -2.23 -4.49 8.93
CA PRO A 142 -3.55 -4.08 9.41
C PRO A 142 -4.13 -5.09 10.40
N ALA A 143 -5.16 -4.68 11.15
CA ALA A 143 -5.85 -5.54 12.10
C ALA A 143 -6.36 -6.86 11.49
N PHE A 144 -6.78 -6.79 10.23
CA PHE A 144 -7.19 -7.91 9.40
C PHE A 144 -7.12 -7.51 7.92
N TYR A 145 -7.15 -8.50 7.04
CA TYR A 145 -7.38 -8.28 5.61
C TYR A 145 -8.84 -8.58 5.27
N VAL A 146 -9.48 -7.70 4.49
CA VAL A 146 -10.82 -7.96 3.92
C VAL A 146 -10.68 -8.87 2.71
N SER A 147 -9.60 -8.70 1.94
CA SER A 147 -9.19 -9.60 0.87
C SER A 147 -9.12 -11.05 1.36
N THR A 148 -9.88 -11.93 0.72
CA THR A 148 -9.96 -13.35 1.06
C THR A 148 -8.75 -14.16 0.59
N THR A 149 -7.94 -13.61 -0.32
CA THR A 149 -6.70 -14.26 -0.77
C THR A 149 -5.54 -13.99 0.18
N MET A 150 -5.67 -13.00 1.09
CA MET A 150 -4.63 -12.64 2.03
C MET A 150 -4.77 -13.36 3.37
N PRO A 151 -3.68 -13.99 3.87
CA PRO A 151 -3.72 -14.67 5.15
C PRO A 151 -3.81 -13.65 6.30
N GLN A 152 -4.74 -13.87 7.21
CA GLN A 152 -4.84 -13.08 8.44
C GLN A 152 -3.56 -13.25 9.27
N ARG A 153 -3.01 -12.13 9.76
CA ARG A 153 -1.75 -12.12 10.52
C ARG A 153 -1.95 -12.33 12.01
N LEU A 154 -3.08 -11.90 12.55
CA LEU A 154 -3.47 -12.20 13.93
C LEU A 154 -4.19 -13.55 13.96
N SER A 155 -3.66 -14.49 14.73
CA SER A 155 -4.32 -15.74 15.05
C SER A 155 -4.90 -15.69 16.46
N GLY A 156 -6.06 -16.31 16.65
CA GLY A 156 -6.71 -16.42 17.96
C GLY A 156 -6.33 -17.69 18.67
N THR A 157 -5.98 -17.58 19.96
CA THR A 157 -5.88 -18.74 20.87
C THR A 157 -7.20 -18.98 21.61
N THR A 158 -7.97 -17.91 21.84
CA THR A 158 -9.27 -17.90 22.54
C THR A 158 -10.14 -16.74 22.04
N GLY A 159 -11.47 -16.88 22.03
CA GLY A 159 -12.42 -15.83 21.61
C GLY A 159 -12.42 -15.52 20.11
N VAL A 160 -13.28 -14.59 19.66
CA VAL A 160 -13.44 -14.19 18.24
C VAL A 160 -12.92 -12.76 18.01
N LEU A 161 -12.31 -12.52 16.84
CA LEU A 161 -11.90 -11.18 16.42
C LEU A 161 -13.08 -10.59 15.67
N THR A 162 -13.78 -9.63 16.24
CA THR A 162 -14.88 -8.99 15.54
C THR A 162 -14.33 -7.91 14.63
N GLN A 163 -14.43 -8.11 13.33
CA GLN A 163 -14.00 -7.15 12.32
C GLN A 163 -15.01 -6.01 12.20
N ARG A 164 -14.53 -4.77 12.28
CA ARG A 164 -15.26 -3.54 12.00
C ARG A 164 -14.55 -2.82 10.87
N THR A 165 -15.30 -2.38 9.87
CA THR A 165 -14.78 -1.75 8.66
C THR A 165 -15.15 -0.27 8.56
N ASP A 166 -15.84 0.31 9.53
CA ASP A 166 -16.50 1.62 9.40
C ASP A 166 -16.17 2.58 10.56
N LEU A 167 -14.97 2.44 11.12
CA LEU A 167 -14.57 3.11 12.36
C LEU A 167 -13.23 3.87 12.23
N ALA A 168 -12.12 3.26 12.64
CA ALA A 168 -10.78 3.87 12.72
C ALA A 168 -9.74 2.97 12.03
N GLY A 169 -8.46 3.30 12.16
CA GLY A 169 -7.37 2.53 11.57
C GLY A 169 -7.17 2.85 10.09
N LEU A 170 -5.97 2.55 9.58
CA LEU A 170 -5.70 2.67 8.15
C LEU A 170 -6.58 1.67 7.37
N GLY A 171 -7.24 2.17 6.33
CA GLY A 171 -8.28 1.41 5.61
C GLY A 171 -9.58 1.26 6.40
N GLN A 172 -9.77 1.97 7.52
CA GLN A 172 -10.92 1.85 8.43
C GLN A 172 -11.12 0.46 9.05
N ARG A 173 -10.03 -0.33 9.14
CA ARG A 173 -10.03 -1.69 9.65
C ARG A 173 -9.73 -1.69 11.15
N VAL A 174 -10.73 -2.05 11.96
CA VAL A 174 -10.57 -2.28 13.40
C VAL A 174 -10.98 -3.70 13.77
N GLY A 175 -10.07 -4.43 14.41
CA GLY A 175 -10.35 -5.69 15.05
C GLY A 175 -10.71 -5.49 16.51
N ILE A 176 -11.92 -5.86 16.92
CA ILE A 176 -12.31 -5.86 18.33
C ILE A 176 -11.90 -7.21 18.95
N ILE A 177 -10.91 -7.16 19.86
CA ILE A 177 -10.52 -8.28 20.70
C ILE A 177 -11.36 -8.20 21.97
N GLY A 178 -12.33 -9.11 22.10
CA GLY A 178 -13.31 -9.11 23.19
C GLY A 178 -12.71 -9.39 24.57
N VAL A 179 -13.36 -8.88 25.62
CA VAL A 179 -13.02 -9.20 27.02
C VAL A 179 -13.14 -10.69 27.34
N GLY A 180 -12.80 -11.09 28.57
CA GLY A 180 -12.89 -12.50 29.01
C GLY A 180 -11.68 -13.34 28.62
N GLY A 181 -10.51 -12.70 28.43
CA GLY A 181 -9.27 -13.39 28.09
C GLY A 181 -9.19 -13.82 26.63
N SER A 182 -9.83 -13.09 25.70
CA SER A 182 -9.56 -13.30 24.27
C SER A 182 -8.11 -12.91 23.99
N ILE A 183 -7.36 -13.87 23.46
CA ILE A 183 -5.94 -13.72 23.18
C ILE A 183 -5.73 -13.75 21.68
N ARG A 184 -5.00 -12.76 21.16
CA ARG A 184 -4.50 -12.74 19.79
C ARG A 184 -2.99 -12.76 19.77
N THR A 185 -2.43 -13.52 18.86
CA THR A 185 -0.99 -13.60 18.66
C THR A 185 -0.61 -13.26 17.23
N MET A 186 0.54 -12.64 17.07
CA MET A 186 1.16 -12.40 15.76
C MET A 186 2.67 -12.61 15.90
N THR A 187 3.27 -13.33 14.95
CA THR A 187 4.72 -13.38 14.82
C THR A 187 5.20 -12.26 13.91
N PHE A 188 6.36 -11.70 14.24
CA PHE A 188 7.04 -10.69 13.43
C PHE A 188 8.55 -10.89 13.52
N THR A 189 9.29 -10.33 12.57
CA THR A 189 10.76 -10.29 12.61
C THR A 189 11.20 -8.83 12.63
N GLY A 190 11.95 -8.42 13.65
CA GLY A 190 12.29 -7.03 13.84
C GLY A 190 13.00 -6.71 15.14
N THR A 191 13.06 -5.42 15.45
CA THR A 191 13.67 -4.81 16.65
C THR A 191 12.66 -4.04 17.50
N GLY A 192 11.43 -3.88 17.00
CA GLY A 192 10.36 -3.17 17.67
C GLY A 192 9.09 -3.14 16.84
N LEU A 193 8.02 -2.61 17.43
CA LEU A 193 6.78 -2.33 16.72
C LEU A 193 5.99 -1.21 17.39
N ASP A 194 5.09 -0.60 16.64
CA ASP A 194 4.03 0.26 17.15
C ASP A 194 2.69 -0.45 17.05
N ILE A 195 1.96 -0.52 18.17
CA ILE A 195 0.61 -1.08 18.24
C ILE A 195 -0.38 0.07 18.11
N TYR A 196 -1.11 0.12 17.01
CA TYR A 196 -2.15 1.12 16.76
C TYR A 196 -3.48 0.65 17.36
N TYR A 197 -4.15 1.52 18.11
CA TYR A 197 -5.43 1.23 18.75
C TYR A 197 -6.34 2.45 18.83
N THR A 198 -7.63 2.19 18.93
CA THR A 198 -8.66 3.21 19.15
C THR A 198 -9.00 3.29 20.64
N GLN A 199 -9.10 4.51 21.17
CA GLN A 199 -9.68 4.75 22.50
C GLN A 199 -11.13 5.22 22.40
N GLY A 200 -11.92 4.98 23.43
CA GLY A 200 -13.28 5.50 23.54
C GLY A 200 -14.06 4.86 24.68
N SER A 201 -15.29 5.33 24.92
CA SER A 201 -16.14 4.80 25.99
C SER A 201 -16.48 3.31 25.83
N PRO A 202 -16.62 2.74 24.61
CA PRO A 202 -16.81 1.31 24.48
C PRO A 202 -15.50 0.51 24.58
N ALA A 203 -14.33 1.15 24.65
CA ALA A 203 -13.06 0.44 24.79
C ALA A 203 -12.75 0.12 26.27
N GLY A 204 -11.96 -0.93 26.47
CA GLY A 204 -11.55 -1.43 27.78
C GLY A 204 -10.08 -1.24 28.09
N THR A 205 -9.56 -2.03 29.01
CA THR A 205 -8.13 -2.22 29.24
C THR A 205 -7.66 -3.46 28.50
N PHE A 206 -6.50 -3.36 27.85
CA PHE A 206 -5.83 -4.48 27.22
C PHE A 206 -4.38 -4.56 27.69
N THR A 207 -3.77 -5.71 27.48
CA THR A 207 -2.34 -5.90 27.71
C THR A 207 -1.66 -6.40 26.45
N TYR A 208 -0.39 -6.05 26.29
CA TYR A 208 0.50 -6.66 25.31
C TYR A 208 1.72 -7.27 25.98
N ALA A 209 2.22 -8.37 25.44
CA ALA A 209 3.44 -9.04 25.87
C ALA A 209 4.26 -9.48 24.64
N ILE A 210 5.59 -9.44 24.76
CA ILE A 210 6.53 -9.91 23.74
C ILE A 210 7.19 -11.19 24.26
N ASP A 211 7.22 -12.24 23.42
CA ASP A 211 7.91 -13.50 23.67
C ASP A 211 7.53 -14.19 24.99
N GLY A 212 6.27 -14.07 25.40
CA GLY A 212 5.77 -14.62 26.67
C GLY A 212 6.31 -13.90 27.91
N GLY A 213 6.97 -12.76 27.74
CA GLY A 213 7.46 -11.91 28.82
C GLY A 213 6.34 -11.19 29.59
N ALA A 214 6.75 -10.26 30.45
CA ALA A 214 5.82 -9.51 31.30
C ALA A 214 4.83 -8.69 30.46
N ALA A 215 3.55 -8.76 30.83
CA ALA A 215 2.49 -8.02 30.18
C ALA A 215 2.52 -6.53 30.57
N THR A 216 2.42 -5.65 29.57
CA THR A 216 2.22 -4.21 29.77
C THR A 216 0.75 -3.88 29.59
N SER A 217 0.17 -3.12 30.53
CA SER A 217 -1.25 -2.75 30.52
C SER A 217 -1.48 -1.37 29.90
N VAL A 218 -2.53 -1.27 29.07
CA VAL A 218 -2.98 -0.04 28.42
C VAL A 218 -4.48 0.11 28.66
N ASN A 219 -4.87 1.21 29.28
CA ASN A 219 -6.27 1.59 29.42
C ASN A 219 -6.69 2.47 28.23
N SER A 220 -7.54 1.95 27.35
CA SER A 220 -8.09 2.70 26.22
C SER A 220 -9.53 3.18 26.45
N ASN A 221 -10.08 3.00 27.66
CA ASN A 221 -11.35 3.60 28.04
C ASN A 221 -11.20 5.12 28.21
N ASN A 222 -11.92 5.88 27.39
CA ASN A 222 -11.89 7.34 27.45
C ASN A 222 -13.24 7.93 27.01
N ALA A 223 -13.65 9.05 27.60
CA ALA A 223 -14.88 9.74 27.18
C ALA A 223 -14.83 10.22 25.71
N THR A 224 -13.63 10.53 25.19
CA THR A 224 -13.42 10.97 23.81
C THR A 224 -12.98 9.81 22.94
N LEU A 225 -13.75 9.56 21.87
CA LEU A 225 -13.38 8.62 20.81
C LEU A 225 -12.22 9.21 20.00
N LYS A 226 -11.14 8.44 19.84
CA LYS A 226 -9.96 8.86 19.05
C LYS A 226 -9.26 7.63 18.48
N GLY A 227 -8.96 7.67 17.18
CA GLY A 227 -8.18 6.64 16.49
C GLY A 227 -6.67 6.91 16.54
N GLY A 228 -5.87 5.91 16.18
CA GLY A 228 -4.43 6.09 15.96
C GLY A 228 -3.60 6.32 17.22
N LEU A 229 -4.04 5.81 18.37
CA LEU A 229 -3.21 5.82 19.57
C LEU A 229 -2.16 4.71 19.44
N ILE A 230 -0.96 4.96 19.96
CA ILE A 230 0.19 4.09 19.75
C ILE A 230 0.74 3.62 21.10
N ALA A 231 0.86 2.31 21.27
CA ALA A 231 1.69 1.71 22.30
C ALA A 231 3.01 1.22 21.65
N GLN A 232 4.13 1.70 22.16
CA GLN A 232 5.45 1.48 21.55
C GLN A 232 6.18 0.30 22.19
N VAL A 233 6.73 -0.57 21.34
CA VAL A 233 7.68 -1.62 21.71
C VAL A 233 8.99 -1.31 21.00
N ARG A 234 10.10 -1.22 21.76
CA ARG A 234 11.41 -0.82 21.26
C ARG A 234 12.52 -1.66 21.90
N GLY A 235 13.69 -1.68 21.25
CA GLY A 235 14.92 -2.22 21.82
C GLY A 235 14.96 -3.74 21.91
N LEU A 236 14.16 -4.44 21.09
CA LEU A 236 14.28 -5.88 20.94
C LEU A 236 15.55 -6.22 20.16
N SER A 237 16.16 -7.37 20.46
CA SER A 237 17.24 -7.90 19.64
C SER A 237 16.72 -8.22 18.24
N ALA A 238 17.45 -7.90 17.17
CA ALA A 238 17.03 -8.26 15.82
C ALA A 238 16.77 -9.77 15.70
N GLY A 239 15.52 -10.16 15.40
CA GLY A 239 15.14 -11.55 15.34
C GLY A 239 13.63 -11.75 15.22
N SER A 240 13.21 -13.02 15.29
CA SER A 240 11.79 -13.39 15.32
C SER A 240 11.24 -13.21 16.72
N HIS A 241 10.07 -12.59 16.82
CA HIS A 241 9.35 -12.31 18.06
C HIS A 241 7.87 -12.69 17.93
N THR A 242 7.21 -12.86 19.07
CA THR A 242 5.77 -13.05 19.17
C THR A 242 5.14 -11.93 19.97
N LEU A 243 4.20 -11.21 19.37
CA LEU A 243 3.30 -10.29 20.05
C LEU A 243 2.06 -11.06 20.53
N THR A 244 1.73 -10.92 21.81
CA THR A 244 0.48 -11.41 22.41
C THR A 244 -0.35 -10.22 22.88
N LEU A 245 -1.58 -10.10 22.39
CA LEU A 245 -2.57 -9.12 22.79
C LEU A 245 -3.69 -9.79 23.59
N THR A 246 -4.05 -9.22 24.74
CA THR A 246 -5.12 -9.75 25.60
C THR A 246 -6.04 -8.62 26.03
N ALA A 247 -7.33 -8.72 25.74
CA ALA A 247 -8.33 -7.82 26.33
C ALA A 247 -8.72 -8.32 27.73
N THR A 248 -8.58 -7.44 28.72
CA THR A 248 -8.65 -7.83 30.14
C THR A 248 -10.01 -7.47 30.76
N THR A 249 -10.32 -6.18 30.90
CA THR A 249 -11.54 -5.73 31.59
C THR A 249 -12.14 -4.47 30.97
N GLY A 250 -13.46 -4.30 31.09
CA GLY A 250 -14.20 -3.09 30.72
C GLY A 250 -14.60 -3.00 29.25
N GLY A 251 -15.72 -2.33 28.97
CA GLY A 251 -16.24 -2.10 27.62
C GLY A 251 -16.38 -3.38 26.80
N ASN A 252 -16.13 -3.26 25.49
CA ASN A 252 -16.09 -4.35 24.51
C ASN A 252 -14.69 -4.96 24.35
N GLY A 253 -13.68 -4.47 25.09
CA GLY A 253 -12.29 -4.93 24.99
C GLY A 253 -11.40 -3.97 24.18
N MET A 254 -10.45 -4.54 23.43
CA MET A 254 -9.46 -3.77 22.66
C MET A 254 -9.98 -3.49 21.25
N TYR A 255 -9.89 -2.23 20.82
CA TYR A 255 -10.11 -1.81 19.44
C TYR A 255 -8.74 -1.70 18.76
N PHE A 256 -8.30 -2.80 18.16
CA PHE A 256 -6.99 -2.92 17.52
C PHE A 256 -7.04 -2.47 16.06
N GLU A 257 -6.15 -1.58 15.64
CA GLU A 257 -6.13 -1.02 14.27
C GLU A 257 -5.08 -1.71 13.39
N GLY A 258 -3.97 -2.15 13.98
CA GLY A 258 -2.85 -2.77 13.28
C GLY A 258 -1.54 -2.60 14.04
N VAL A 259 -0.45 -3.07 13.45
CA VAL A 259 0.91 -2.82 13.94
C VAL A 259 1.81 -2.30 12.84
N GLU A 260 2.77 -1.47 13.18
CA GLU A 260 3.90 -1.16 12.31
C GLU A 260 5.15 -1.82 12.88
N VAL A 261 5.75 -2.73 12.12
CA VAL A 261 6.92 -3.50 12.56
C VAL A 261 8.19 -2.87 12.03
N TYR A 262 9.17 -2.73 12.93
CA TYR A 262 10.48 -2.15 12.67
C TYR A 262 11.59 -3.19 12.74
N ASN A 263 12.67 -2.98 11.99
CA ASN A 263 13.91 -3.75 12.03
C ASN A 263 15.11 -2.81 11.79
N GLY A 264 15.47 -2.06 12.83
CA GLY A 264 16.50 -1.03 12.80
C GLY A 264 16.12 0.24 12.05
N ASP A 265 14.86 0.38 11.62
CA ASP A 265 14.30 1.51 10.86
C ASP A 265 13.34 2.39 11.69
N GLU A 266 13.32 2.27 13.01
CA GLU A 266 12.45 3.08 13.89
C GLU A 266 12.62 4.60 13.68
N ALA A 267 13.82 5.04 13.31
CA ALA A 267 14.18 6.45 13.15
C ALA A 267 14.76 6.77 11.77
N ALA A 268 14.67 5.88 10.79
CA ALA A 268 15.30 6.04 9.47
C ALA A 268 14.63 5.17 8.41
N GLY A 269 14.86 5.46 7.14
CA GLY A 269 14.48 4.58 6.03
C GLY A 269 13.11 4.85 5.44
N ILE A 270 12.65 3.92 4.60
CA ILE A 270 11.39 3.99 3.87
C ILE A 270 10.34 3.10 4.55
N HIS A 271 9.18 3.69 4.82
CA HIS A 271 8.03 3.02 5.41
C HIS A 271 6.86 3.14 4.44
N VAL A 272 6.24 2.01 4.13
CA VAL A 272 5.03 1.93 3.30
C VAL A 272 3.95 1.29 4.14
N LEU A 273 2.80 1.96 4.24
CA LEU A 273 1.71 1.60 5.10
C LEU A 273 0.44 1.32 4.30
N ASP A 274 -0.16 0.16 4.58
CA ASP A 274 -1.39 -0.32 3.97
C ASP A 274 -2.62 0.36 4.61
N GLY A 275 -3.21 1.32 3.89
CA GLY A 275 -4.52 1.90 4.19
C GLY A 275 -5.60 1.50 3.19
N SER A 276 -5.42 0.38 2.50
CA SER A 276 -6.35 -0.11 1.49
C SER A 276 -7.49 -0.93 2.08
N HIS A 277 -8.62 -1.03 1.37
CA HIS A 277 -9.75 -1.87 1.80
C HIS A 277 -10.46 -2.50 0.61
N SER A 278 -10.57 -3.83 0.58
CA SER A 278 -11.26 -4.53 -0.51
C SER A 278 -12.72 -4.11 -0.66
N GLY A 279 -13.12 -3.86 -1.90
CA GLY A 279 -14.48 -3.49 -2.26
C GLY A 279 -14.86 -2.03 -2.02
N TRP A 280 -13.96 -1.20 -1.49
CA TRP A 280 -14.28 0.18 -1.14
C TRP A 280 -14.20 1.16 -2.31
N GLN A 281 -15.09 2.14 -2.25
CA GLN A 281 -15.26 3.23 -3.20
C GLN A 281 -14.65 4.53 -2.66
N SER A 282 -14.62 5.57 -3.50
CA SER A 282 -14.09 6.88 -3.08
C SER A 282 -14.92 7.57 -1.99
N ASP A 283 -16.22 7.33 -1.91
CA ASP A 283 -17.10 7.90 -0.88
C ASP A 283 -16.87 7.27 0.50
N ASP A 284 -16.61 5.97 0.57
CA ASP A 284 -16.30 5.25 1.83
C ASP A 284 -15.14 5.95 2.58
N PHE A 285 -14.09 6.32 1.85
CA PHE A 285 -12.95 7.07 2.40
C PHE A 285 -13.27 8.56 2.60
N ALA A 286 -13.95 9.21 1.64
CA ALA A 286 -14.24 10.64 1.71
C ALA A 286 -15.12 10.98 2.92
N THR A 287 -16.15 10.19 3.17
CA THR A 287 -17.06 10.32 4.33
C THR A 287 -16.40 9.86 5.63
N GLY A 288 -15.50 8.89 5.53
CA GLY A 288 -14.73 8.36 6.66
C GLY A 288 -15.50 7.36 7.51
N GLY A 289 -16.34 6.54 6.86
CA GLY A 289 -17.16 5.51 7.51
C GLY A 289 -18.54 6.01 7.91
N THR A 290 -19.45 5.07 8.21
CA THR A 290 -20.86 5.38 8.52
C THR A 290 -21.13 5.54 10.01
N THR A 291 -20.44 4.79 10.87
CA THR A 291 -20.67 4.83 12.33
C THR A 291 -19.92 5.96 13.03
N ALA A 292 -18.67 6.24 12.64
CA ALA A 292 -17.87 7.33 13.21
C ALA A 292 -17.14 8.12 12.11
N PRO A 293 -17.87 8.94 11.32
CA PRO A 293 -17.33 9.66 10.18
C PRO A 293 -16.04 10.42 10.51
N GLY A 294 -14.96 10.04 9.82
CA GLY A 294 -13.68 10.73 9.84
C GLY A 294 -12.72 10.32 10.94
N LEU A 295 -13.05 9.33 11.78
CA LEU A 295 -12.15 8.87 12.85
C LEU A 295 -10.87 8.23 12.30
N TRP A 296 -10.93 7.59 11.12
CA TRP A 296 -9.74 7.05 10.46
C TRP A 296 -8.69 8.10 10.07
N TYR A 297 -9.10 9.37 9.93
CA TYR A 297 -8.14 10.46 9.69
C TYR A 297 -7.25 10.70 10.91
N ASP A 298 -7.69 10.36 12.12
CA ASP A 298 -6.82 10.38 13.31
C ASP A 298 -5.71 9.33 13.17
N SER A 299 -6.05 8.12 12.72
CA SER A 299 -5.09 7.05 12.43
C SER A 299 -4.14 7.42 11.29
N LEU A 300 -4.66 8.06 10.23
CA LEU A 300 -3.83 8.61 9.16
C LEU A 300 -2.87 9.69 9.70
N ASN A 301 -3.35 10.62 10.53
CA ASN A 301 -2.51 11.64 11.13
C ASN A 301 -1.44 11.05 12.06
N ALA A 302 -1.80 10.04 12.87
CA ALA A 302 -0.86 9.32 13.73
C ALA A 302 0.23 8.59 12.95
N SER A 303 -0.09 8.12 11.74
CA SER A 303 0.88 7.48 10.85
C SER A 303 1.88 8.47 10.24
N ALA A 304 1.70 9.79 10.43
CA ALA A 304 2.59 10.86 9.99
C ALA A 304 3.10 10.72 8.54
N PRO A 305 2.20 10.63 7.53
CA PRO A 305 2.60 10.42 6.15
C PRO A 305 3.35 11.64 5.59
N ASP A 306 4.41 11.38 4.80
CA ASP A 306 5.02 12.36 3.90
C ASP A 306 4.36 12.30 2.51
N LEU A 307 3.75 11.15 2.17
CA LEU A 307 2.99 10.92 0.95
C LEU A 307 1.73 10.09 1.25
N VAL A 308 0.59 10.53 0.71
CA VAL A 308 -0.61 9.70 0.59
C VAL A 308 -0.85 9.40 -0.88
N LEU A 309 -0.78 8.13 -1.26
CA LEU A 309 -1.08 7.66 -2.61
C LEU A 309 -2.51 7.12 -2.64
N ILE A 310 -3.40 7.78 -3.37
CA ILE A 310 -4.81 7.41 -3.50
C ILE A 310 -5.00 6.66 -4.82
N SER A 311 -5.41 5.40 -4.75
CA SER A 311 -5.71 4.55 -5.91
C SER A 311 -7.11 3.97 -5.79
N LEU A 312 -8.11 4.77 -6.16
CA LEU A 312 -9.54 4.44 -6.09
C LEU A 312 -10.21 4.71 -7.45
N GLY A 313 -11.47 4.31 -7.62
CA GLY A 313 -12.24 4.49 -8.86
C GLY A 313 -12.72 3.18 -9.49
N VAL A 314 -12.04 2.05 -9.26
CA VAL A 314 -12.44 0.77 -9.84
C VAL A 314 -13.76 0.30 -9.25
N ASN A 315 -13.91 0.35 -7.93
CA ASN A 315 -15.19 0.01 -7.28
C ASN A 315 -16.26 1.06 -7.52
N ASP A 316 -15.90 2.34 -7.66
CA ASP A 316 -16.84 3.39 -8.05
C ASP A 316 -17.54 3.01 -9.37
N TRP A 317 -16.74 2.56 -10.34
CA TRP A 317 -17.20 2.16 -11.67
C TRP A 317 -17.90 0.79 -11.70
N ARG A 318 -17.32 -0.24 -11.07
CA ARG A 318 -17.70 -1.65 -11.27
C ARG A 318 -18.41 -2.32 -10.09
N SER A 319 -18.57 -1.68 -8.93
CA SER A 319 -18.97 -2.28 -7.64
C SER A 319 -19.84 -3.55 -7.73
N GLY A 320 -19.43 -4.57 -6.95
CA GLY A 320 -20.13 -5.86 -6.86
C GLY A 320 -21.40 -5.80 -6.00
N SER A 321 -21.33 -5.23 -4.80
CA SER A 321 -22.43 -5.22 -3.82
C SER A 321 -22.89 -3.82 -3.38
N GLN A 322 -22.15 -2.77 -3.70
CA GLN A 322 -22.54 -1.39 -3.41
C GLN A 322 -23.15 -0.73 -4.65
N THR A 323 -23.85 0.39 -4.43
CA THR A 323 -24.31 1.25 -5.53
C THR A 323 -23.11 1.79 -6.28
N ARG A 324 -23.10 1.63 -7.61
CA ARG A 324 -22.05 2.20 -8.46
C ARG A 324 -22.19 3.72 -8.50
N LEU A 325 -21.06 4.41 -8.48
CA LEU A 325 -20.99 5.87 -8.46
C LEU A 325 -20.69 6.38 -9.87
N THR A 326 -21.20 7.55 -10.23
CA THR A 326 -20.85 8.22 -11.49
C THR A 326 -19.42 8.79 -11.44
N SER A 327 -18.85 9.12 -12.60
CA SER A 327 -17.56 9.80 -12.66
C SER A 327 -17.57 11.17 -11.97
N ALA A 328 -18.73 11.86 -11.99
CA ALA A 328 -18.95 13.12 -11.29
C ALA A 328 -18.96 12.95 -9.75
N GLN A 329 -19.60 11.90 -9.24
CA GLN A 329 -19.57 11.56 -7.81
C GLN A 329 -18.14 11.20 -7.38
N THR A 330 -17.45 10.35 -8.15
CA THR A 330 -16.05 9.98 -7.92
C THR A 330 -15.16 11.23 -7.83
N LYS A 331 -15.32 12.19 -8.75
CA LYS A 331 -14.61 13.48 -8.74
C LYS A 331 -14.84 14.25 -7.43
N SER A 332 -16.09 14.39 -7.02
CA SER A 332 -16.47 15.10 -5.80
C SER A 332 -15.91 14.43 -4.55
N ASN A 333 -15.97 13.11 -4.49
CA ASN A 333 -15.45 12.31 -3.37
C ASN A 333 -13.93 12.44 -3.25
N LEU A 334 -13.20 12.33 -4.36
CA LEU A 334 -11.74 12.51 -4.35
C LEU A 334 -11.35 13.93 -3.93
N GLN A 335 -12.07 14.95 -4.39
CA GLN A 335 -11.85 16.33 -3.92
C GLN A 335 -12.09 16.47 -2.41
N THR A 336 -13.14 15.82 -1.89
CA THR A 336 -13.47 15.81 -0.46
C THR A 336 -12.41 15.07 0.35
N LEU A 337 -11.98 13.89 -0.10
CA LEU A 337 -10.91 13.10 0.51
C LEU A 337 -9.61 13.90 0.59
N ILE A 338 -9.19 14.54 -0.51
CA ILE A 338 -8.00 15.40 -0.54
C ILE A 338 -8.10 16.55 0.45
N ALA A 339 -9.26 17.23 0.49
CA ALA A 339 -9.50 18.33 1.42
C ALA A 339 -9.44 17.84 2.89
N ASN A 340 -10.06 16.70 3.19
CA ASN A 340 -10.05 16.11 4.51
C ASN A 340 -8.64 15.74 4.95
N ILE A 341 -7.86 15.04 4.12
CA ILE A 341 -6.45 14.70 4.41
C ILE A 341 -5.66 15.94 4.80
N ARG A 342 -5.75 17.02 4.00
CA ARG A 342 -5.02 18.28 4.27
C ARG A 342 -5.49 18.99 5.52
N SER A 343 -6.76 18.85 5.88
CA SER A 343 -7.33 19.49 7.08
C SER A 343 -7.08 18.72 8.38
N LYS A 344 -6.88 17.39 8.28
CA LYS A 344 -6.79 16.49 9.45
C LYS A 344 -5.38 16.00 9.74
N VAL A 345 -4.51 15.95 8.73
CA VAL A 345 -3.10 15.58 8.91
C VAL A 345 -2.28 16.83 9.22
N THR A 346 -1.58 16.81 10.36
CA THR A 346 -0.85 17.97 10.91
C THR A 346 0.29 18.41 10.00
N SER A 347 1.09 17.46 9.52
CA SER A 347 2.12 17.69 8.51
C SER A 347 1.53 17.34 7.15
N ALA A 348 1.08 18.35 6.41
CA ALA A 348 0.39 18.14 5.14
C ALA A 348 1.26 17.30 4.18
N PRO A 349 0.82 16.09 3.79
CA PRO A 349 1.62 15.21 2.94
C PRO A 349 1.58 15.69 1.49
N SER A 350 2.54 15.22 0.69
CA SER A 350 2.33 15.12 -0.76
C SER A 350 1.13 14.22 -1.03
N ILE A 351 0.36 14.49 -2.09
CA ILE A 351 -0.75 13.62 -2.50
C ILE A 351 -0.51 13.16 -3.94
N GLY A 352 -0.51 11.84 -4.14
CA GLY A 352 -0.51 11.22 -5.45
C GLY A 352 -1.88 10.65 -5.76
N LEU A 353 -2.45 11.01 -6.90
CA LEU A 353 -3.61 10.32 -7.47
C LEU A 353 -3.10 9.27 -8.45
N MET A 354 -3.42 8.01 -8.19
CA MET A 354 -3.13 6.92 -9.09
C MET A 354 -4.40 6.45 -9.76
N ILE A 355 -4.38 6.46 -11.08
CA ILE A 355 -5.33 5.77 -11.92
C ILE A 355 -4.74 4.37 -12.12
N PRO A 356 -5.42 3.31 -11.65
CA PRO A 356 -5.00 1.94 -11.93
C PRO A 356 -5.26 1.64 -13.41
N TYR A 357 -5.69 0.43 -13.75
CA TYR A 357 -6.01 0.03 -15.12
C TYR A 357 -7.52 -0.09 -15.33
N SER A 358 -7.95 0.00 -16.58
CA SER A 358 -9.29 -0.44 -16.97
C SER A 358 -9.46 -1.94 -16.66
N VAL A 359 -10.54 -2.29 -15.96
CA VAL A 359 -10.99 -3.67 -15.77
C VAL A 359 -12.06 -4.05 -16.81
N ALA A 360 -12.42 -5.32 -16.91
CA ALA A 360 -13.50 -5.71 -17.82
C ALA A 360 -14.82 -5.02 -17.47
N ASP A 361 -15.53 -4.53 -18.49
CA ASP A 361 -16.86 -3.94 -18.32
C ASP A 361 -17.88 -5.05 -17.98
N PRO A 362 -18.58 -4.98 -16.83
CA PRO A 362 -19.65 -5.91 -16.49
C PRO A 362 -20.94 -5.72 -17.32
N GLY A 363 -20.96 -4.82 -18.31
CA GLY A 363 -22.10 -4.55 -19.19
C GLY A 363 -23.24 -3.74 -18.56
N SER A 364 -23.05 -3.23 -17.34
CA SER A 364 -24.06 -2.54 -16.53
C SER A 364 -23.49 -1.34 -15.77
N THR A 365 -22.44 -0.72 -16.31
CA THR A 365 -21.73 0.37 -15.63
C THR A 365 -22.50 1.69 -15.74
N PRO A 366 -22.37 2.62 -14.77
CA PRO A 366 -23.05 3.91 -14.83
C PRO A 366 -22.62 4.72 -16.06
N GLU A 367 -21.33 4.62 -16.40
CA GLU A 367 -20.66 5.35 -17.48
C GLU A 367 -19.44 4.56 -17.94
N ALA A 368 -18.86 4.90 -19.10
CA ALA A 368 -17.64 4.28 -19.58
C ALA A 368 -16.42 4.64 -18.70
N TRP A 369 -15.50 3.70 -18.48
CA TRP A 369 -14.26 3.90 -17.70
C TRP A 369 -13.45 5.16 -18.07
N PRO A 370 -13.32 5.55 -19.36
CA PRO A 370 -12.62 6.79 -19.73
C PRO A 370 -13.16 8.05 -19.04
N ASN A 371 -14.44 8.08 -18.63
CA ASN A 371 -15.01 9.20 -17.87
C ASN A 371 -14.43 9.28 -16.45
N TYR A 372 -14.23 8.14 -15.77
CA TYR A 372 -13.63 8.08 -14.43
C TYR A 372 -12.15 8.45 -14.48
N ARG A 373 -11.44 7.91 -15.47
CA ARG A 373 -10.06 8.33 -15.76
C ARG A 373 -9.99 9.84 -15.95
N LYS A 374 -10.83 10.42 -16.81
CA LYS A 374 -10.89 11.87 -17.02
C LYS A 374 -11.22 12.61 -15.72
N ALA A 375 -12.16 12.12 -14.92
CA ALA A 375 -12.52 12.72 -13.63
C ALA A 375 -11.30 12.82 -12.69
N ILE A 376 -10.49 11.75 -12.58
CA ILE A 376 -9.28 11.75 -11.75
C ILE A 376 -8.22 12.73 -12.31
N HIS A 377 -8.03 12.79 -13.63
CA HIS A 377 -7.19 13.82 -14.28
C HIS A 377 -7.67 15.23 -13.92
N ASP A 378 -8.98 15.49 -14.02
CA ASP A 378 -9.56 16.79 -13.72
C ASP A 378 -9.36 17.17 -12.24
N VAL A 379 -9.44 16.21 -11.30
CA VAL A 379 -9.13 16.47 -9.87
C VAL A 379 -7.67 16.90 -9.73
N ALA A 380 -6.72 16.13 -10.27
CA ALA A 380 -5.30 16.47 -10.18
C ALA A 380 -4.99 17.84 -10.81
N GLN A 381 -5.62 18.15 -11.95
CA GLN A 381 -5.43 19.41 -12.65
C GLN A 381 -6.03 20.59 -11.88
N ALA A 382 -7.27 20.48 -11.40
CA ALA A 382 -7.95 21.54 -10.67
C ALA A 382 -7.31 21.82 -9.31
N ASP A 383 -6.81 20.79 -8.65
CA ASP A 383 -6.11 20.92 -7.36
C ASP A 383 -4.74 21.61 -7.50
N GLY A 384 -4.02 21.33 -8.58
CA GLY A 384 -2.70 21.91 -8.87
C GLY A 384 -1.56 21.44 -7.97
N LYS A 385 -1.82 20.69 -6.89
CA LYS A 385 -0.82 20.19 -5.94
C LYS A 385 -0.77 18.67 -5.83
N CYS A 386 -1.74 17.95 -6.39
CA CYS A 386 -1.68 16.50 -6.49
C CYS A 386 -0.81 16.06 -7.68
N ALA A 387 0.12 15.14 -7.44
CA ALA A 387 0.77 14.39 -8.52
C ALA A 387 -0.21 13.39 -9.13
N LEU A 388 0.02 13.00 -10.39
CA LEU A 388 -0.82 12.03 -11.09
C LEU A 388 0.03 10.88 -11.64
N ILE A 389 -0.42 9.66 -11.41
CA ILE A 389 0.15 8.41 -11.93
C ILE A 389 -0.96 7.72 -12.72
N ASP A 390 -0.82 7.57 -14.04
CA ASP A 390 -1.86 7.02 -14.89
C ASP A 390 -1.41 5.71 -15.53
N LEU A 391 -1.67 4.58 -14.86
CA LEU A 391 -1.28 3.27 -15.36
C LEU A 391 -2.20 2.76 -16.48
N ASP A 392 -3.42 3.30 -16.59
CA ASP A 392 -4.36 2.99 -17.68
C ASP A 392 -3.83 3.50 -19.03
N ALA A 393 -3.22 4.70 -19.03
CA ALA A 393 -2.56 5.28 -20.23
C ALA A 393 -1.56 4.33 -20.87
N VAL A 394 -0.88 3.59 -20.01
CA VAL A 394 0.26 2.75 -20.33
C VAL A 394 -0.19 1.37 -20.84
N ALA A 395 -1.36 0.91 -20.42
CA ALA A 395 -1.87 -0.43 -20.74
C ALA A 395 -2.47 -0.58 -22.16
N ALA A 396 -2.61 0.50 -22.96
CA ALA A 396 -3.09 0.50 -24.35
C ALA A 396 -4.24 -0.50 -24.66
N GLY A 397 -5.25 -0.57 -23.79
CA GLY A 397 -6.34 -1.57 -23.88
C GLY A 397 -6.66 -2.32 -22.57
N GLY A 398 -5.92 -2.05 -21.49
CA GLY A 398 -6.13 -2.59 -20.14
C GLY A 398 -5.18 -3.74 -19.81
N PHE A 399 -4.67 -3.80 -18.57
CA PHE A 399 -3.83 -4.92 -18.11
C PHE A 399 -4.65 -6.19 -17.84
N VAL A 400 -5.94 -6.03 -17.57
CA VAL A 400 -6.89 -7.10 -17.25
C VAL A 400 -8.17 -6.90 -18.04
N GLY A 401 -8.78 -8.02 -18.42
CA GLY A 401 -9.88 -8.03 -19.36
C GLY A 401 -10.08 -9.42 -19.98
N THR A 402 -11.10 -9.56 -20.82
CA THR A 402 -11.44 -10.83 -21.49
C THR A 402 -10.39 -11.27 -22.51
N THR A 403 -9.54 -10.36 -23.00
CA THR A 403 -8.50 -10.63 -23.99
C THR A 403 -7.10 -10.78 -23.39
N ASP A 404 -6.95 -10.69 -22.05
CA ASP A 404 -5.69 -10.67 -21.26
C ASP A 404 -4.53 -11.46 -21.90
N PRO A 405 -3.75 -10.82 -22.78
CA PRO A 405 -2.75 -11.50 -23.60
C PRO A 405 -1.47 -11.82 -22.82
N TYR A 406 -1.39 -11.34 -21.58
CA TYR A 406 -0.25 -11.46 -20.69
C TYR A 406 -0.53 -12.40 -19.50
N ALA A 407 -1.75 -12.94 -19.40
CA ALA A 407 -2.21 -13.74 -18.27
C ALA A 407 -1.94 -13.05 -16.94
N LEU A 408 -2.47 -11.82 -16.79
CA LEU A 408 -2.34 -10.92 -15.65
C LEU A 408 -3.58 -10.92 -14.73
N ASN A 409 -4.70 -11.47 -15.20
CA ASN A 409 -5.89 -11.69 -14.39
C ASN A 409 -5.63 -12.70 -13.26
N TYR A 410 -6.25 -12.45 -12.11
CA TYR A 410 -6.49 -13.46 -11.10
C TYR A 410 -7.72 -14.29 -11.50
N GLY A 411 -7.48 -15.55 -11.87
CA GLY A 411 -8.55 -16.46 -12.28
C GLY A 411 -9.37 -15.88 -13.45
N THR A 412 -10.69 -15.88 -13.31
CA THR A 412 -11.64 -15.43 -14.34
C THR A 412 -12.52 -14.27 -13.87
N ASP A 413 -12.10 -13.48 -12.87
CA ASP A 413 -12.90 -12.35 -12.39
C ASP A 413 -12.74 -11.08 -13.25
N TYR A 414 -11.64 -11.01 -14.01
CA TYR A 414 -11.28 -9.90 -14.89
C TYR A 414 -11.19 -8.53 -14.18
N ILE A 415 -10.90 -8.53 -12.87
CA ILE A 415 -10.73 -7.35 -12.01
C ILE A 415 -9.34 -7.39 -11.40
N HIS A 416 -9.05 -8.49 -10.72
CA HIS A 416 -7.98 -8.50 -9.75
C HIS A 416 -6.67 -8.95 -10.39
N PRO A 417 -5.54 -8.41 -9.94
CA PRO A 417 -4.24 -8.79 -10.42
C PRO A 417 -3.83 -10.15 -9.84
N ASN A 418 -3.19 -10.98 -10.67
CA ASN A 418 -2.35 -12.05 -10.14
C ASN A 418 -0.97 -11.52 -9.72
N ASP A 419 -0.12 -12.40 -9.20
CA ASP A 419 1.26 -12.08 -8.77
C ASP A 419 2.04 -11.21 -9.78
N LYS A 420 1.94 -11.50 -11.09
CA LYS A 420 2.69 -10.76 -12.12
C LYS A 420 2.21 -9.32 -12.23
N LEU A 421 0.89 -9.09 -12.24
CA LEU A 421 0.36 -7.75 -12.32
C LEU A 421 0.61 -6.96 -11.04
N HIS A 422 0.47 -7.58 -9.86
CA HIS A 422 0.91 -6.98 -8.60
C HIS A 422 2.35 -6.47 -8.68
N ALA A 423 3.25 -7.30 -9.22
CA ALA A 423 4.63 -6.91 -9.42
C ALA A 423 4.80 -5.76 -10.40
N MET A 424 4.04 -5.72 -11.49
CA MET A 424 4.07 -4.60 -12.43
C MET A 424 3.60 -3.30 -11.77
N LEU A 425 2.50 -3.33 -11.01
CA LEU A 425 1.95 -2.15 -10.33
C LEU A 425 2.93 -1.59 -9.30
N GLY A 426 3.40 -2.41 -8.37
CA GLY A 426 4.36 -2.00 -7.35
C GLY A 426 5.67 -1.46 -7.97
N THR A 427 6.13 -2.08 -9.06
CA THR A 427 7.31 -1.62 -9.81
C THR A 427 7.09 -0.28 -10.49
N ALA A 428 5.96 -0.11 -11.18
CA ALA A 428 5.63 1.12 -11.89
C ALA A 428 5.58 2.31 -10.94
N VAL A 429 4.86 2.15 -9.83
CA VAL A 429 4.74 3.20 -8.81
C VAL A 429 6.09 3.48 -8.15
N ALA A 430 6.91 2.46 -7.86
CA ALA A 430 8.24 2.67 -7.31
C ALA A 430 9.11 3.51 -8.25
N ASN A 431 9.11 3.19 -9.54
CA ASN A 431 9.91 3.92 -10.54
C ASN A 431 9.49 5.40 -10.64
N VAL A 432 8.19 5.67 -10.57
CA VAL A 432 7.63 7.02 -10.51
C VAL A 432 8.12 7.77 -9.26
N LEU A 433 8.04 7.14 -8.10
CA LEU A 433 8.45 7.78 -6.85
C LEU A 433 9.97 7.97 -6.73
N LEU A 434 10.76 7.18 -7.47
CA LEU A 434 12.23 7.28 -7.54
C LEU A 434 12.71 8.30 -8.59
N SER A 435 11.92 8.56 -9.62
CA SER A 435 12.19 9.64 -10.59
C SER A 435 11.75 11.01 -10.09
N ALA A 436 11.06 11.05 -8.95
CA ALA A 436 10.68 12.27 -8.25
C ALA A 436 11.92 13.02 -7.76
#